data_AF-A0AAD6U530-F1
#
_entry.id   AF-A0AAD6U530-F1
#
_cell.length_a   1.000
_cell.length_b   1.000
_cell.length_c   1.000
_cell.angle_alpha   90.00
_cell.angle_beta   90.00
_cell.angle_gamma   90.00
#
_symmetry.space_group_name_H-M   'P 1'
#
loop_
_entity.id
_entity.type
_entity.pdbx_description
1 polymer ?
#
loop_
_entity_poly.entity_id
_entity_poly.type
_entity_poly.pdbx_seq_one_letter_code
_entity_poly.pdbx_strand_id
1 'polypeptide(L)'
;MFCDAVPSVDEIIKDQIYLGNLSAAGSEETKNRLGISHTLSVCPQSTSSGPSHLVIPVDDSDYDNLLIHLPDACRFIEDALAHGGKVLVHCVLGISRSTTVLAAYLIKSMSLTPSAAISFIKQRRPRVQPNYGFLKQLAAFAACGCAPTPTHPAYISWKRKHKQDVTIFLNYIIDTTVIIPNALFLSSEFPRDPDQARLLLLDLRITHLLSIAPADVAAAPAPVVQRHLRVDARTDDLLPVLPDACAFLRDALAHGGRVLVTSRLEARACTVVGAYLMQSRNASPDAAGAVIQGALPLFHATQSFARALELFGARHCNAAPAAADKTAAERRMGEPGVDAAGGAGLVPAATA
;
A
#
# COMPACT_ATOMS: atom_id res chain seq x y z
N MET A 1 -2.02 15.33 -20.59
CA MET A 1 -3.16 15.79 -19.77
C MET A 1 -2.58 16.17 -18.41
N PHE A 2 -2.07 17.40 -18.29
CA PHE A 2 -1.52 17.88 -17.01
C PHE A 2 -2.72 18.13 -16.10
N CYS A 3 -2.76 17.43 -14.97
CA CYS A 3 -3.86 17.52 -14.02
C CYS A 3 -4.00 18.99 -13.58
N ASP A 4 -5.18 19.59 -13.83
CA ASP A 4 -5.60 20.92 -13.34
C ASP A 4 -5.74 20.91 -11.81
N ALA A 5 -4.67 20.55 -11.11
CA ALA A 5 -4.62 20.62 -9.67
C ALA A 5 -4.57 22.09 -9.28
N VAL A 6 -5.46 22.51 -8.38
CA VAL A 6 -5.48 23.87 -7.83
C VAL A 6 -4.12 24.16 -7.17
N PRO A 7 -3.54 25.38 -7.34
CA PRO A 7 -2.37 25.81 -6.60
C PRO A 7 -2.53 25.55 -5.09
N SER A 8 -1.62 24.76 -4.52
CA SER A 8 -1.62 24.45 -3.10
C SER A 8 -0.23 24.69 -2.54
N VAL A 9 -0.15 25.58 -1.56
CA VAL A 9 1.09 25.96 -0.89
C VAL A 9 0.78 26.23 0.58
N ASP A 10 1.65 25.76 1.46
CA ASP A 10 1.56 26.02 2.90
C ASP A 10 2.89 26.63 3.38
N GLU A 11 2.79 27.58 4.30
CA GLU A 11 3.96 28.16 4.96
C GLU A 11 4.50 27.19 6.02
N ILE A 12 5.78 26.81 5.90
CA ILE A 12 6.42 25.86 6.81
C ILE A 12 7.30 26.60 7.82
N ILE A 13 8.09 27.56 7.36
CA ILE A 13 8.82 28.49 8.22
C ILE A 13 8.30 29.88 7.92
N LYS A 14 7.82 30.56 8.97
CA LYS A 14 7.16 31.86 8.89
C LYS A 14 8.01 32.84 8.07
N ASP A 15 7.39 33.43 7.06
CA ASP A 15 7.93 34.44 6.15
C ASP A 15 9.22 34.03 5.41
N GLN A 16 9.55 32.73 5.36
CA GLN A 16 10.83 32.24 4.84
C GLN A 16 10.70 31.07 3.86
N ILE A 17 10.01 30.00 4.26
CA ILE A 17 9.96 28.75 3.48
C ILE A 17 8.52 28.27 3.30
N TYR A 18 8.19 27.96 2.06
CA TYR A 18 6.88 27.47 1.64
C TYR A 18 7.02 26.10 0.98
N LEU A 19 6.02 25.23 1.20
CA LEU A 19 5.94 23.89 0.61
C LEU A 19 4.71 23.79 -0.29
N GLY A 20 4.90 23.49 -1.57
CA GLY A 20 3.81 23.52 -2.56
C GLY A 20 3.78 22.36 -3.55
N ASN A 21 2.77 22.39 -4.42
CA ASN A 21 2.62 21.51 -5.57
C ASN A 21 3.12 22.17 -6.88
N LEU A 22 3.13 21.43 -7.98
CA LEU A 22 3.59 21.92 -9.28
C LEU A 22 2.79 23.14 -9.76
N SER A 23 1.48 23.13 -9.56
CA SER A 23 0.60 24.25 -9.94
C SER A 23 0.91 25.54 -9.17
N ALA A 24 1.28 25.44 -7.89
CA ALA A 24 1.71 26.61 -7.10
C ALA A 24 3.04 27.18 -7.60
N ALA A 25 3.98 26.32 -8.01
CA ALA A 25 5.26 26.77 -8.55
C ALA A 25 5.15 27.43 -9.94
N GLY A 26 4.19 26.97 -10.75
CA GLY A 26 3.85 27.58 -12.04
C GLY A 26 3.02 28.87 -11.93
N SER A 27 2.48 29.20 -10.75
CA SER A 27 1.62 30.37 -10.55
C SER A 27 2.43 31.61 -10.18
N GLU A 28 2.58 32.55 -11.12
CA GLU A 28 3.20 33.85 -10.85
C GLU A 28 2.43 34.66 -9.80
N GLU A 29 1.10 34.55 -9.78
CA GLU A 29 0.27 35.18 -8.75
C GLU A 29 0.64 34.69 -7.35
N THR A 30 0.79 33.37 -7.19
CA THR A 30 1.18 32.77 -5.90
C THR A 30 2.57 33.23 -5.48
N LYS A 31 3.54 33.23 -6.41
CA LYS A 31 4.91 33.66 -6.15
C LYS A 31 4.98 35.13 -5.77
N ASN A 32 4.30 36.01 -6.50
CA ASN A 32 4.27 37.45 -6.22
C ASN A 32 3.58 37.76 -4.89
N ARG A 33 2.43 37.13 -4.62
CA ARG A 33 1.69 37.34 -3.37
C ARG A 33 2.50 36.94 -2.13
N LEU A 34 3.26 35.87 -2.21
CA LEU A 34 4.09 35.37 -1.09
C LEU A 34 5.49 36.01 -1.07
N GLY A 35 5.89 36.70 -2.14
CA GLY A 35 7.23 37.26 -2.31
C GLY A 35 8.32 36.20 -2.51
N ILE A 36 7.99 35.10 -3.21
CA ILE A 36 8.94 34.02 -3.50
C ILE A 36 10.05 34.53 -4.42
N SER A 37 11.28 34.49 -3.94
CA SER A 37 12.46 34.87 -4.74
C SER A 37 13.23 33.66 -5.27
N HIS A 38 13.11 32.51 -4.62
CA HIS A 38 13.83 31.28 -4.99
C HIS A 38 12.87 30.09 -5.08
N THR A 39 13.09 29.22 -6.06
CA THR A 39 12.29 27.99 -6.24
C THR A 39 13.20 26.77 -6.22
N LEU A 40 12.81 25.73 -5.49
CA LEU A 40 13.45 24.43 -5.46
C LEU A 40 12.45 23.38 -5.95
N SER A 41 12.64 22.93 -7.18
CA SER A 41 11.84 21.87 -7.82
C SER A 41 12.44 20.50 -7.53
N VAL A 42 11.64 19.57 -6.98
CA VAL A 42 12.04 18.17 -6.78
C VAL A 42 11.15 17.25 -7.61
N CYS A 43 11.26 17.36 -8.93
CA CYS A 43 10.54 16.51 -9.88
C CYS A 43 11.10 16.66 -11.31
N PRO A 44 11.09 15.60 -12.15
CA PRO A 44 11.66 15.65 -13.50
C PRO A 44 10.91 16.56 -14.47
N GLN A 45 9.66 16.93 -14.14
CA GLN A 45 8.80 17.76 -14.99
C GLN A 45 9.19 19.25 -14.96
N SER A 46 10.04 19.67 -14.03
CA SER A 46 10.48 21.05 -13.90
C SER A 46 11.73 21.34 -14.73
N THR A 47 11.82 22.57 -15.24
CA THR A 47 13.02 23.10 -15.89
C THR A 47 13.52 24.32 -15.12
N SER A 48 14.85 24.47 -15.01
CA SER A 48 15.43 25.61 -14.30
C SER A 48 15.20 26.88 -15.10
N SER A 49 14.79 27.94 -14.43
CA SER A 49 14.55 29.26 -15.01
C SER A 49 15.67 30.26 -14.71
N GLY A 50 16.80 29.81 -14.14
CA GLY A 50 17.94 30.65 -13.80
C GLY A 50 18.57 30.33 -12.43
N PRO A 51 19.47 31.19 -11.93
CA PRO A 51 20.26 30.94 -10.72
C PRO A 51 19.41 30.84 -9.44
N SER A 52 18.25 31.49 -9.39
CA SER A 52 17.31 31.39 -8.26
C SER A 52 16.36 30.19 -8.36
N HIS A 53 16.64 29.23 -9.25
CA HIS A 53 15.83 28.03 -9.44
C HIS A 53 16.70 26.75 -9.49
N LEU A 54 16.72 26.01 -8.38
CA LEU A 54 17.34 24.69 -8.32
C LEU A 54 16.33 23.61 -8.74
N VAL A 55 16.76 22.69 -9.62
CA VAL A 55 15.96 21.53 -10.05
C VAL A 55 16.68 20.24 -9.70
N ILE A 56 15.97 19.36 -8.99
CA ILE A 56 16.39 18.00 -8.66
C ILE A 56 15.44 17.04 -9.40
N PRO A 57 15.86 16.42 -10.51
CA PRO A 57 15.00 15.61 -11.37
C PRO A 57 14.85 14.18 -10.83
N VAL A 58 14.19 14.05 -9.67
CA VAL A 58 13.98 12.78 -8.97
C VAL A 58 12.50 12.36 -9.04
N ASP A 59 12.26 11.10 -9.40
CA ASP A 59 10.95 10.46 -9.41
C ASP A 59 10.45 10.17 -7.99
N ASP A 60 9.13 10.10 -7.81
CA ASP A 60 8.53 9.77 -6.52
C ASP A 60 8.52 8.25 -6.29
N SER A 61 9.71 7.66 -6.33
CA SER A 61 9.92 6.22 -6.25
C SER A 61 10.74 5.88 -5.02
N ASP A 62 10.42 4.75 -4.38
CA ASP A 62 11.19 4.24 -3.25
C ASP A 62 12.64 3.88 -3.61
N TYR A 63 12.96 3.76 -4.91
CA TYR A 63 14.29 3.41 -5.41
C TYR A 63 15.16 4.60 -5.79
N ASP A 64 14.55 5.78 -5.96
CA ASP A 64 15.27 6.91 -6.50
C ASP A 64 16.16 7.56 -5.43
N ASN A 65 17.32 8.06 -5.83
CA ASN A 65 18.36 8.50 -4.93
C ASN A 65 18.31 10.00 -4.71
N LEU A 66 17.48 10.44 -3.77
CA LEU A 66 17.40 11.82 -3.33
C LEU A 66 18.54 12.20 -2.36
N LEU A 67 19.11 11.23 -1.64
CA LEU A 67 20.11 11.41 -0.57
C LEU A 67 21.33 12.22 -1.03
N ILE A 68 21.82 11.94 -2.24
CA ILE A 68 22.99 12.62 -2.80
C ILE A 68 22.72 14.10 -3.13
N HIS A 69 21.45 14.47 -3.31
CA HIS A 69 21.04 15.84 -3.64
C HIS A 69 20.75 16.69 -2.39
N LEU A 70 20.51 16.05 -1.24
CA LEU A 70 20.12 16.75 -0.01
C LEU A 70 21.13 17.82 0.44
N PRO A 71 22.46 17.60 0.40
CA PRO A 71 23.42 18.64 0.78
C PRO A 71 23.29 19.91 -0.05
N ASP A 72 23.15 19.76 -1.36
CA ASP A 72 23.08 20.87 -2.31
C ASP A 72 21.75 21.61 -2.19
N ALA A 73 20.66 20.86 -1.99
CA ALA A 73 19.34 21.40 -1.69
C ALA A 73 19.34 22.24 -0.41
N CYS A 74 19.96 21.73 0.66
CA CYS A 74 20.09 22.47 1.92
C CYS A 74 20.90 23.75 1.74
N ARG A 75 22.05 23.69 1.02
CA ARG A 75 22.85 24.89 0.74
C ARG A 75 22.07 25.94 -0.05
N PHE A 76 21.33 25.53 -1.08
CA PHE A 76 20.49 26.45 -1.85
C PHE A 76 19.46 27.17 -0.97
N ILE A 77 18.81 26.45 -0.05
CA ILE A 77 17.86 27.05 0.91
C ILE A 77 18.60 28.01 1.86
N GLU A 78 19.72 27.60 2.43
CA GLU A 78 20.54 28.40 3.35
C GLU A 78 21.01 29.71 2.70
N ASP A 79 21.57 29.62 1.49
CA ASP A 79 22.06 30.77 0.73
C ASP A 79 20.94 31.74 0.39
N ALA A 80 19.78 31.24 -0.08
CA ALA A 80 18.63 32.08 -0.38
C ALA A 80 18.15 32.86 0.85
N LEU A 81 18.06 32.20 2.01
CA LEU A 81 17.61 32.81 3.26
C LEU A 81 18.63 33.81 3.83
N ALA A 82 19.93 33.52 3.72
CA ALA A 82 21.00 34.41 4.17
C ALA A 82 20.97 35.77 3.46
N HIS A 83 20.44 35.82 2.23
CA HIS A 83 20.25 37.04 1.44
C HIS A 83 18.84 37.65 1.58
N GLY A 84 18.06 37.23 2.58
CA GLY A 84 16.71 37.75 2.83
C GLY A 84 15.66 37.26 1.82
N GLY A 85 15.97 36.22 1.05
CA GLY A 85 15.04 35.62 0.10
C GLY A 85 13.98 34.75 0.77
N LYS A 86 12.97 34.37 -0.02
CA LYS A 86 11.93 33.42 0.36
C LYS A 86 11.94 32.24 -0.61
N VAL A 87 11.90 31.02 -0.09
CA VAL A 87 12.08 29.79 -0.87
C VAL A 87 10.77 29.03 -0.97
N LEU A 88 10.36 28.71 -2.20
CA LEU A 88 9.32 27.72 -2.47
C LEU A 88 9.96 26.37 -2.80
N VAL A 89 9.71 25.38 -1.95
CA VAL A 89 10.12 23.99 -2.19
C VAL A 89 8.89 23.21 -2.69
N HIS A 90 8.98 22.57 -3.85
CA HIS A 90 7.83 21.84 -4.40
C HIS A 90 8.22 20.57 -5.17
N CYS A 91 7.23 19.70 -5.35
CA CYS A 91 7.28 18.59 -6.29
C CYS A 91 5.90 18.54 -6.99
N VAL A 92 5.55 17.43 -7.65
CA VAL A 92 4.26 17.32 -8.36
C VAL A 92 3.08 17.60 -7.44
N LEU A 93 2.97 16.88 -6.31
CA LEU A 93 1.85 16.99 -5.37
C LEU A 93 2.17 17.78 -4.09
N GLY A 94 3.45 18.05 -3.83
CA GLY A 94 3.89 18.63 -2.56
C GLY A 94 3.64 17.71 -1.36
N ILE A 95 3.83 16.40 -1.54
CA ILE A 95 3.53 15.37 -0.53
C ILE A 95 4.79 14.63 -0.08
N SER A 96 5.61 14.15 -1.01
CA SER A 96 6.72 13.23 -0.73
C SER A 96 8.10 13.86 -1.00
N ARG A 97 8.59 13.91 -2.25
CA ARG A 97 9.93 14.42 -2.62
C ARG A 97 10.32 15.77 -2.00
N SER A 98 9.47 16.79 -2.18
CA SER A 98 9.73 18.13 -1.67
C SER A 98 9.66 18.21 -0.15
N THR A 99 8.79 17.41 0.47
CA THR A 99 8.75 17.22 1.92
C THR A 99 10.06 16.64 2.42
N THR A 100 10.61 15.63 1.73
CA THR A 100 11.90 15.01 2.10
C THR A 100 13.03 16.03 2.06
N VAL A 101 13.13 16.82 0.99
CA VAL A 101 14.15 17.88 0.91
C VAL A 101 14.00 18.88 2.05
N LEU A 102 12.79 19.34 2.33
CA LEU A 102 12.55 20.29 3.41
C LEU A 102 12.84 19.67 4.79
N ALA A 103 12.53 18.40 4.99
CA ALA A 103 12.87 17.69 6.22
C ALA A 103 14.38 17.58 6.41
N ALA A 104 15.14 17.32 5.34
CA ALA A 104 16.61 17.30 5.38
C ALA A 104 17.18 18.67 5.80
N TYR A 105 16.60 19.76 5.28
CA TYR A 105 16.97 21.12 5.69
C TYR A 105 16.68 21.35 7.18
N LEU A 106 15.53 20.92 7.69
CA LEU A 106 15.19 21.05 9.12
C LEU A 106 16.10 20.20 10.02
N ILE A 107 16.48 18.99 9.58
CA ILE A 107 17.47 18.15 10.30
C ILE A 107 18.79 18.90 10.42
N LYS A 108 19.26 19.53 9.33
CA LYS A 108 20.54 20.25 9.29
C LYS A 108 20.52 21.56 10.06
N SER A 109 19.49 22.38 9.88
CA SER A 109 19.41 23.75 10.42
C SER A 109 18.92 23.82 11.87
N MET A 110 18.09 22.87 12.30
CA MET A 110 17.48 22.86 13.64
C MET A 110 17.87 21.64 14.47
N SER A 111 18.79 20.81 13.99
CA SER A 111 19.24 19.58 14.67
C SER A 111 18.10 18.63 15.04
N LEU A 112 17.04 18.60 14.23
CA LEU A 112 15.90 17.71 14.47
C LEU A 112 16.23 16.26 14.07
N THR A 113 15.63 15.30 14.76
CA THR A 113 15.61 13.92 14.28
C THR A 113 14.75 13.81 13.00
N PRO A 114 14.97 12.80 12.14
CA PRO A 114 14.13 12.60 10.95
C PRO A 114 12.62 12.57 11.25
N SER A 115 12.21 11.87 12.31
CA SER A 115 10.81 11.79 12.73
C SER A 115 10.26 13.12 13.22
N ALA A 116 11.06 13.90 13.96
CA ALA A 116 10.68 15.24 14.42
C ALA A 116 10.55 16.23 13.26
N ALA A 117 11.47 16.19 12.28
CA ALA A 117 11.42 17.04 11.09
C ALA A 117 10.15 16.78 10.26
N ILE A 118 9.80 15.50 10.02
CA ILE A 118 8.56 15.15 9.33
C ILE A 118 7.32 15.58 10.12
N SER A 119 7.33 15.38 11.44
CA SER A 119 6.22 15.79 12.30
C SER A 119 6.02 17.30 12.29
N PHE A 120 7.11 18.07 12.29
CA PHE A 120 7.08 19.54 12.21
C PHE A 120 6.41 20.03 10.92
N ILE A 121 6.77 19.43 9.77
CA ILE A 121 6.16 19.78 8.48
C ILE A 121 4.69 19.34 8.48
N LYS A 122 4.40 18.13 8.99
CA LYS A 122 3.05 17.57 8.99
C LYS A 122 2.05 18.39 9.81
N GLN A 123 2.48 19.03 10.89
CA GLN A 123 1.63 19.96 11.65
C GLN A 123 1.16 21.16 10.83
N ARG A 124 1.93 21.58 9.81
CA ARG A 124 1.62 22.73 8.95
C ARG A 124 0.99 22.31 7.62
N ARG A 125 1.37 21.14 7.11
CA ARG A 125 0.80 20.53 5.90
C ARG A 125 0.41 19.07 6.21
N PRO A 126 -0.82 18.81 6.71
CA PRO A 126 -1.24 17.48 7.18
C PRO A 126 -1.14 16.34 6.15
N ARG A 127 -1.18 16.68 4.86
CA ARG A 127 -1.13 15.74 3.73
C ARG A 127 0.26 15.22 3.40
N VAL A 128 1.33 15.69 4.06
CA VAL A 128 2.68 15.23 3.73
C VAL A 128 2.91 13.78 4.11
N GLN A 129 3.59 13.07 3.22
CA GLN A 129 3.85 11.65 3.34
C GLN A 129 4.99 11.26 2.39
N PRO A 130 6.25 11.42 2.81
CA PRO A 130 7.37 10.83 2.08
C PRO A 130 7.21 9.33 1.91
N ASN A 131 7.65 8.84 0.77
CA ASN A 131 7.74 7.40 0.51
C ASN A 131 8.78 6.72 1.42
N TYR A 132 8.76 5.39 1.45
CA TYR A 132 9.62 4.62 2.35
C TYR A 132 11.10 4.81 2.04
N GLY A 133 11.45 4.79 0.75
CA GLY A 133 12.82 4.99 0.30
C GLY A 133 13.41 6.30 0.81
N PHE A 134 12.64 7.38 0.74
CA PHE A 134 13.04 8.71 1.18
C PHE A 134 13.13 8.85 2.70
N LEU A 135 12.25 8.21 3.47
CA LEU A 135 12.37 8.18 4.93
C LEU A 135 13.71 7.54 5.36
N LYS A 136 14.12 6.46 4.69
CA LYS A 136 15.44 5.83 4.93
C LYS A 136 16.60 6.72 4.54
N GLN A 137 16.44 7.46 3.45
CA GLN A 137 17.45 8.43 3.02
C GLN A 137 17.59 9.56 4.05
N LEU A 138 16.51 10.03 4.67
CA LEU A 138 16.60 11.00 5.77
C LEU A 138 17.33 10.45 6.99
N ALA A 139 17.07 9.20 7.36
CA ALA A 139 17.79 8.54 8.45
C ALA A 139 19.30 8.42 8.14
N ALA A 140 19.64 8.03 6.91
CA ALA A 140 21.03 7.99 6.45
C ALA A 140 21.68 9.37 6.40
N PHE A 141 20.94 10.40 5.96
CA PHE A 141 21.40 11.79 5.93
C PHE A 141 21.76 12.28 7.33
N ALA A 142 20.88 12.07 8.31
CA ALA A 142 21.15 12.41 9.72
C ALA A 142 22.34 11.64 10.27
N ALA A 143 22.45 10.33 10.00
CA ALA A 143 23.56 9.49 10.44
C ALA A 143 24.91 9.84 9.78
N CYS A 144 24.88 10.52 8.62
CA CYS A 144 26.04 11.09 7.96
C CYS A 144 26.41 12.51 8.44
N GLY A 145 25.78 13.02 9.51
CA GLY A 145 25.99 14.40 9.95
C GLY A 145 25.59 15.42 8.87
N CYS A 146 24.55 15.13 8.09
CA CYS A 146 24.06 15.95 6.96
C CYS A 146 25.03 16.08 5.78
N ALA A 147 26.09 15.26 5.72
CA ALA A 147 27.09 15.25 4.65
C ALA A 147 27.35 13.82 4.14
N PRO A 148 26.38 13.17 3.46
CA PRO A 148 26.55 11.83 2.90
C PRO A 148 27.66 11.82 1.84
N THR A 149 28.64 10.93 2.01
CA THR A 149 29.69 10.66 1.01
C THR A 149 29.78 9.15 0.73
N PRO A 150 30.26 8.74 -0.46
CA PRO A 150 30.45 7.33 -0.79
C PRO A 150 31.37 6.56 0.16
N THR A 151 32.23 7.26 0.91
CA THR A 151 33.16 6.69 1.89
C THR A 151 32.59 6.67 3.31
N HIS A 152 31.50 7.39 3.59
CA HIS A 152 30.92 7.46 4.93
C HIS A 152 30.30 6.10 5.31
N PRO A 153 30.62 5.52 6.49
CA PRO A 153 30.12 4.21 6.89
C PRO A 153 28.59 4.09 6.87
N ALA A 154 27.89 5.13 7.35
CA ALA A 154 26.43 5.17 7.33
C ALA A 154 25.84 5.19 5.90
N TYR A 155 26.47 5.90 4.96
CA TYR A 155 26.04 5.91 3.56
C TYR A 155 26.26 4.55 2.91
N ILE A 156 27.42 3.92 3.13
CA ILE A 156 27.72 2.58 2.60
C ILE A 156 26.72 1.55 3.14
N SER A 157 26.46 1.59 4.45
CA SER A 157 25.48 0.71 5.11
C SER A 157 24.08 0.92 4.54
N TRP A 158 23.63 2.16 4.41
CA TRP A 158 22.36 2.49 3.77
C TRP A 158 22.31 1.99 2.33
N LYS A 159 23.32 2.26 1.50
CA LYS A 159 23.33 1.88 0.08
C LYS A 159 23.22 0.37 -0.12
N ARG A 160 23.85 -0.42 0.76
CA ARG A 160 23.75 -1.89 0.74
C ARG A 160 22.36 -2.38 1.15
N LYS A 161 21.77 -1.80 2.19
CA LYS A 161 20.46 -2.19 2.72
C LYS A 161 19.29 -1.71 1.87
N HIS A 162 19.40 -0.50 1.30
CA HIS A 162 18.31 0.17 0.58
C HIS A 162 17.72 -0.69 -0.53
N LYS A 163 18.57 -1.31 -1.37
CA LYS A 163 18.09 -2.19 -2.44
C LYS A 163 17.31 -3.39 -1.89
N GLN A 164 17.80 -4.02 -0.82
CA GLN A 164 17.15 -5.18 -0.21
C GLN A 164 15.81 -4.78 0.42
N ASP A 165 15.84 -3.72 1.21
CA ASP A 165 14.67 -3.33 1.99
C ASP A 165 13.52 -2.81 1.13
N VAL A 166 13.82 -2.07 0.06
CA VAL A 166 12.78 -1.60 -0.87
C VAL A 166 12.18 -2.79 -1.63
N THR A 167 13.01 -3.75 -2.06
CA THR A 167 12.52 -4.98 -2.70
C THR A 167 11.57 -5.73 -1.77
N ILE A 168 11.95 -5.92 -0.50
CA ILE A 168 11.11 -6.58 0.50
C ILE A 168 9.79 -5.82 0.72
N PHE A 169 9.84 -4.49 0.84
CA PHE A 169 8.65 -3.68 1.03
C PHE A 169 7.67 -3.77 -0.15
N LEU A 170 8.16 -3.72 -1.39
CA LEU A 170 7.29 -3.86 -2.56
C LEU A 170 6.68 -5.25 -2.68
N ASN A 171 7.41 -6.30 -2.28
CA ASN A 171 6.83 -7.63 -2.21
C ASN A 171 5.61 -7.64 -1.27
N TYR A 172 5.66 -6.96 -0.12
CA TYR A 172 4.49 -6.84 0.75
C TYR A 172 3.30 -6.12 0.11
N ILE A 173 3.55 -5.08 -0.70
CA ILE A 173 2.47 -4.39 -1.41
C ILE A 173 1.87 -5.30 -2.49
N ILE A 174 2.73 -5.95 -3.28
CA ILE A 174 2.30 -6.84 -4.38
C ILE A 174 1.57 -8.07 -3.86
N ASP A 175 2.02 -8.64 -2.74
CA ASP A 175 1.41 -9.81 -2.10
C ASP A 175 0.09 -9.46 -1.40
N THR A 176 -0.21 -8.17 -1.18
CA THR A 176 -1.49 -7.75 -0.59
C THR A 176 -2.60 -7.79 -1.63
N THR A 177 -3.48 -8.77 -1.49
CA THR A 177 -4.61 -9.01 -2.38
C THR A 177 -5.86 -8.27 -1.93
N VAL A 178 -6.58 -7.66 -2.87
CA VAL A 178 -7.87 -7.00 -2.62
C VAL A 178 -8.99 -8.01 -2.78
N ILE A 179 -9.73 -8.28 -1.70
CA ILE A 179 -10.91 -9.16 -1.73
C ILE A 179 -12.18 -8.36 -2.00
N ILE A 180 -12.38 -7.28 -1.22
CA ILE A 180 -13.49 -6.35 -1.43
C ILE A 180 -12.87 -4.98 -1.77
N PRO A 181 -13.15 -4.42 -2.96
CA PRO A 181 -12.58 -3.15 -3.37
C PRO A 181 -12.70 -2.06 -2.30
N ASN A 182 -11.56 -1.43 -1.99
CA ASN A 182 -11.44 -0.35 -1.01
C ASN A 182 -11.83 -0.70 0.45
N ALA A 183 -12.07 -1.97 0.79
CA ALA A 183 -12.63 -2.32 2.09
C ALA A 183 -11.92 -3.52 2.76
N LEU A 184 -11.67 -4.61 2.05
CA LEU A 184 -11.11 -5.84 2.61
C LEU A 184 -9.90 -6.32 1.81
N PHE A 185 -8.78 -6.43 2.51
CA PHE A 185 -7.48 -6.81 1.97
C PHE A 185 -6.97 -8.06 2.69
N LEU A 186 -6.22 -8.89 1.98
CA LEU A 186 -5.61 -10.11 2.48
C LEU A 186 -4.11 -10.07 2.16
N SER A 187 -3.26 -10.41 3.12
CA SER A 187 -1.83 -10.61 2.88
C SER A 187 -1.31 -11.86 3.58
N SER A 188 -0.40 -12.57 2.93
CA SER A 188 0.29 -13.72 3.51
C SER A 188 1.31 -13.29 4.57
N GLU A 189 1.86 -12.09 4.44
CA GLU A 189 2.84 -11.55 5.39
C GLU A 189 2.53 -10.12 5.81
N PHE A 190 3.05 -9.74 6.98
CA PHE A 190 3.01 -8.37 7.48
C PHE A 190 4.44 -7.93 7.83
N PRO A 191 4.85 -6.70 7.49
CA PRO A 191 6.22 -6.25 7.75
C PRO A 191 6.58 -6.32 9.24
N ARG A 192 7.78 -6.82 9.54
CA ARG A 192 8.32 -6.83 10.90
C ARG A 192 8.96 -5.49 11.28
N ASP A 193 9.45 -4.75 10.28
CA ASP A 193 9.97 -3.40 10.44
C ASP A 193 8.82 -2.45 10.74
N PRO A 194 8.80 -1.73 11.88
CA PRO A 194 7.70 -0.86 12.26
C PRO A 194 7.43 0.26 11.24
N ASP A 195 8.47 0.76 10.57
CA ASP A 195 8.32 1.79 9.55
C ASP A 195 7.67 1.23 8.28
N GLN A 196 8.08 0.04 7.79
CA GLN A 196 7.39 -0.65 6.69
C GLN A 196 5.93 -0.94 7.03
N ALA A 197 5.68 -1.47 8.24
CA ALA A 197 4.34 -1.78 8.70
C ALA A 197 3.46 -0.53 8.68
N ARG A 198 3.97 0.58 9.24
CA ARG A 198 3.28 1.87 9.25
C ARG A 198 3.01 2.37 7.83
N LEU A 199 3.97 2.27 6.93
CA LEU A 199 3.81 2.77 5.56
C LEU A 199 2.86 1.91 4.73
N LEU A 200 2.94 0.59 4.84
CA LEU A 200 1.99 -0.33 4.19
C LEU A 200 0.55 -0.02 4.64
N LEU A 201 0.34 0.10 5.96
CA LEU A 201 -0.97 0.43 6.51
C LEU A 201 -1.46 1.80 6.03
N LEU A 202 -0.56 2.79 5.93
CA LEU A 202 -0.93 4.12 5.46
C LEU A 202 -1.23 4.18 3.96
N ASP A 203 -0.42 3.51 3.14
CA ASP A 203 -0.53 3.51 1.67
C ASP A 203 -1.86 2.87 1.23
N LEU A 204 -2.19 1.73 1.84
CA LEU A 204 -3.47 1.05 1.67
C LEU A 204 -4.63 1.73 2.43
N ARG A 205 -4.32 2.72 3.28
CA ARG A 205 -5.23 3.42 4.21
C ARG A 205 -6.00 2.47 5.14
N ILE A 206 -5.32 1.43 5.61
CA ILE A 206 -5.85 0.47 6.57
C ILE A 206 -6.16 1.16 7.89
N THR A 207 -7.36 0.87 8.40
CA THR A 207 -7.85 1.36 9.69
C THR A 207 -7.91 0.25 10.74
N HIS A 208 -8.04 -1.00 10.28
CA HIS A 208 -8.20 -2.17 11.13
C HIS A 208 -7.27 -3.29 10.64
N LEU A 209 -6.55 -3.94 11.56
CA LEU A 209 -5.64 -5.03 11.26
C LEU A 209 -6.08 -6.30 12.00
N LEU A 210 -6.39 -7.37 11.27
CA LEU A 210 -6.70 -8.68 11.82
C LEU A 210 -5.54 -9.64 11.52
N SER A 211 -4.83 -10.10 12.54
CA SER A 211 -3.70 -11.03 12.38
C SER A 211 -4.04 -12.42 12.91
N ILE A 212 -3.70 -13.45 12.14
CA ILE A 212 -3.95 -14.86 12.48
C ILE A 212 -2.60 -15.59 12.52
N ALA A 213 -2.11 -15.88 13.72
CA ALA A 213 -0.82 -16.53 13.92
C ALA A 213 -0.74 -17.26 15.27
N PRO A 214 0.19 -18.23 15.44
CA PRO A 214 0.36 -18.95 16.70
C PRO A 214 1.07 -18.17 17.81
N ALA A 215 1.76 -17.09 17.44
CA ALA A 215 2.52 -16.25 18.35
C ALA A 215 2.09 -14.80 18.21
N ASP A 216 2.33 -14.03 19.26
CA ASP A 216 2.04 -12.60 19.27
C ASP A 216 2.78 -11.90 18.14
N VAL A 217 2.04 -11.00 17.49
CA VAL A 217 2.56 -10.12 16.45
C VAL A 217 2.84 -8.75 17.03
N ALA A 218 3.76 -8.01 16.40
CA ALA A 218 4.05 -6.64 16.78
C ALA A 218 2.77 -5.78 16.78
N ALA A 219 2.70 -4.85 17.73
CA ALA A 219 1.59 -3.91 17.84
C ALA A 219 1.54 -3.00 16.61
N ALA A 220 0.34 -2.80 16.05
CA ALA A 220 0.11 -1.86 14.97
C ALA A 220 0.27 -0.42 15.49
N PRO A 221 0.83 0.50 14.68
CA PRO A 221 0.92 1.90 15.06
C PRO A 221 -0.48 2.53 15.15
N ALA A 222 -0.72 3.35 16.17
CA ALA A 222 -1.96 4.14 16.29
C ALA A 222 -2.15 5.05 15.05
N PRO A 223 -3.39 5.28 14.57
CA PRO A 223 -4.68 4.91 15.16
C PRO A 223 -5.25 3.55 14.70
N VAL A 224 -4.44 2.66 14.14
CA VAL A 224 -4.95 1.39 13.59
C VAL A 224 -5.45 0.47 14.71
N VAL A 225 -6.69 0.02 14.60
CA VAL A 225 -7.29 -0.92 15.55
C VAL A 225 -6.84 -2.33 15.18
N GLN A 226 -6.07 -2.97 16.07
CA GLN A 226 -5.55 -4.31 15.83
C GLN A 226 -6.31 -5.37 16.64
N ARG A 227 -6.60 -6.50 16.00
CA ARG A 227 -7.09 -7.73 16.63
C ARG A 227 -6.16 -8.88 16.24
N HIS A 228 -5.66 -9.60 17.23
CA HIS A 228 -4.84 -10.80 17.00
C HIS A 228 -5.60 -12.05 17.42
N LEU A 229 -5.78 -12.98 16.49
CA LEU A 229 -6.37 -14.30 16.72
C LEU A 229 -5.26 -15.32 16.87
N ARG A 230 -5.08 -15.81 18.09
CA ARG A 230 -4.11 -16.85 18.38
C ARG A 230 -4.69 -18.22 18.02
N VAL A 231 -4.00 -18.92 17.13
CA VAL A 231 -4.41 -20.22 16.60
C VAL A 231 -3.26 -21.20 16.72
N ASP A 232 -3.52 -22.47 17.03
CA ASP A 232 -2.45 -23.46 17.15
C ASP A 232 -1.65 -23.55 15.83
N ALA A 233 -0.34 -23.70 15.93
CA ALA A 233 0.52 -23.94 14.78
C ALA A 233 0.30 -25.33 14.19
N ARG A 234 -0.18 -26.28 15.00
CA ARG A 234 -0.32 -27.70 14.65
C ARG A 234 -1.70 -28.08 14.14
N THR A 235 -2.71 -27.25 14.41
CA THR A 235 -4.08 -27.49 13.97
C THR A 235 -4.54 -26.35 13.06
N ASP A 236 -5.27 -26.71 12.01
CA ASP A 236 -5.96 -25.74 11.16
C ASP A 236 -7.42 -25.53 11.62
N ASP A 237 -7.71 -25.86 12.88
CA ASP A 237 -9.04 -25.65 13.44
C ASP A 237 -9.24 -24.18 13.80
N LEU A 238 -9.86 -23.46 12.86
CA LEU A 238 -10.21 -22.05 13.02
C LEU A 238 -11.62 -21.86 13.57
N LEU A 239 -12.44 -22.92 13.64
CA LEU A 239 -13.85 -22.82 14.03
C LEU A 239 -14.08 -22.04 15.34
N PRO A 240 -13.24 -22.17 16.38
CA PRO A 240 -13.44 -21.42 17.62
C PRO A 240 -13.25 -19.90 17.46
N VAL A 241 -12.38 -19.47 16.54
CA VAL A 241 -12.02 -18.06 16.34
C VAL A 241 -12.82 -17.38 15.22
N LEU A 242 -13.45 -18.16 14.33
CA LEU A 242 -14.22 -17.63 13.20
C LEU A 242 -15.33 -16.64 13.61
N PRO A 243 -16.15 -16.89 14.66
CA PRO A 243 -17.20 -15.94 15.05
C PRO A 243 -16.66 -14.57 15.48
N ASP A 244 -15.58 -14.56 16.27
CA ASP A 244 -14.91 -13.32 16.72
C ASP A 244 -14.27 -12.59 15.53
N ALA A 245 -13.60 -13.33 14.64
CA ALA A 245 -13.04 -12.80 13.40
C ALA A 245 -14.11 -12.11 12.54
N CYS A 246 -15.24 -12.78 12.31
CA CYS A 246 -16.35 -12.25 11.52
C CYS A 246 -17.00 -11.04 12.19
N ALA A 247 -17.08 -11.03 13.52
CA ALA A 247 -17.58 -9.88 14.27
C ALA A 247 -16.68 -8.65 14.09
N PHE A 248 -15.37 -8.82 14.25
CA PHE A 248 -14.41 -7.75 14.01
C PHE A 248 -14.48 -7.20 12.59
N LEU A 249 -14.52 -8.08 11.58
CA LEU A 249 -14.64 -7.67 10.17
C LEU A 249 -15.94 -6.89 9.91
N ARG A 250 -17.07 -7.42 10.39
CA ARG A 250 -18.38 -6.79 10.20
C ARG A 250 -18.44 -5.42 10.85
N ASP A 251 -18.00 -5.30 12.10
CA ASP A 251 -18.04 -4.04 12.84
C ASP A 251 -17.12 -2.99 12.20
N ALA A 252 -15.90 -3.38 11.81
CA ALA A 252 -14.97 -2.48 11.12
C ALA A 252 -15.51 -1.98 9.78
N LEU A 253 -16.05 -2.89 8.95
CA LEU A 253 -16.53 -2.59 7.61
C LEU A 253 -17.86 -1.79 7.64
N ALA A 254 -18.71 -2.00 8.64
CA ALA A 254 -19.96 -1.24 8.81
C ALA A 254 -19.71 0.26 9.06
N HIS A 255 -18.58 0.62 9.67
CA HIS A 255 -18.19 2.01 9.93
C HIS A 255 -17.30 2.60 8.81
N GLY A 256 -17.28 1.99 7.62
CA GLY A 256 -16.45 2.45 6.50
C GLY A 256 -14.95 2.22 6.70
N GLY A 257 -14.58 1.36 7.66
CA GLY A 257 -13.20 0.97 7.89
C GLY A 257 -12.65 0.15 6.73
N ARG A 258 -11.33 0.24 6.54
CA ARG A 258 -10.54 -0.65 5.68
C ARG A 258 -9.80 -1.66 6.53
N VAL A 259 -9.97 -2.94 6.23
CA VAL A 259 -9.45 -4.04 7.03
C VAL A 259 -8.40 -4.83 6.25
N LEU A 260 -7.24 -5.05 6.87
CA LEU A 260 -6.21 -5.96 6.37
C LEU A 260 -6.22 -7.23 7.22
N VAL A 261 -6.43 -8.39 6.58
CA VAL A 261 -6.34 -9.72 7.21
C VAL A 261 -4.99 -10.32 6.86
N THR A 262 -4.20 -10.70 7.87
CA THR A 262 -2.85 -11.26 7.66
C THR A 262 -2.69 -12.64 8.26
N SER A 263 -2.10 -13.57 7.51
CA SER A 263 -1.69 -14.87 8.03
C SER A 263 -0.61 -15.52 7.18
N ARG A 264 0.44 -16.05 7.83
CA ARG A 264 1.53 -16.81 7.15
C ARG A 264 1.03 -18.02 6.38
N LEU A 265 -0.12 -18.57 6.78
CA LEU A 265 -0.80 -19.62 6.05
C LEU A 265 -2.01 -18.97 5.36
N GLU A 266 -1.89 -18.72 4.07
CA GLU A 266 -2.92 -18.06 3.24
C GLU A 266 -4.30 -18.68 3.45
N ALA A 267 -4.37 -20.01 3.54
CA ALA A 267 -5.61 -20.75 3.81
C ALA A 267 -6.35 -20.31 5.09
N ARG A 268 -5.64 -19.83 6.12
CA ARG A 268 -6.27 -19.35 7.36
C ARG A 268 -6.95 -18.00 7.15
N ALA A 269 -6.27 -17.09 6.47
CA ALA A 269 -6.85 -15.80 6.09
C ALA A 269 -8.05 -16.00 5.14
N CYS A 270 -7.92 -16.89 4.15
CA CYS A 270 -9.01 -17.25 3.24
C CYS A 270 -10.21 -17.82 3.99
N THR A 271 -10.01 -18.74 4.96
CA THR A 271 -11.13 -19.30 5.75
C THR A 271 -11.88 -18.22 6.53
N VAL A 272 -11.16 -17.29 7.18
CA VAL A 272 -11.77 -16.16 7.90
C VAL A 272 -12.57 -15.26 6.97
N VAL A 273 -11.98 -14.90 5.83
CA VAL A 273 -12.65 -14.06 4.82
C VAL A 273 -13.87 -14.79 4.24
N GLY A 274 -13.77 -16.08 3.96
CA GLY A 274 -14.87 -16.90 3.46
C GLY A 274 -16.04 -16.97 4.43
N ALA A 275 -15.75 -17.22 5.72
CA ALA A 275 -16.76 -17.22 6.79
C ALA A 275 -17.47 -15.86 6.89
N TYR A 276 -16.72 -14.76 6.78
CA TYR A 276 -17.30 -13.41 6.76
C TYR A 276 -18.17 -13.17 5.52
N LEU A 277 -17.74 -13.60 4.33
CA LEU A 277 -18.53 -13.47 3.10
C LEU A 277 -19.84 -14.25 3.17
N MET A 278 -19.81 -15.46 3.73
CA MET A 278 -21.01 -16.26 3.99
C MET A 278 -21.98 -15.51 4.92
N GLN A 279 -21.48 -14.98 6.05
CA GLN A 279 -22.31 -14.28 7.02
C GLN A 279 -22.86 -12.94 6.48
N SER A 280 -22.04 -12.15 5.80
CA SER A 280 -22.40 -10.79 5.37
C SER A 280 -23.24 -10.75 4.09
N ARG A 281 -23.08 -11.74 3.20
CA ARG A 281 -23.77 -11.79 1.90
C ARG A 281 -24.76 -12.94 1.77
N ASN A 282 -24.99 -13.70 2.83
CA ASN A 282 -25.77 -14.94 2.81
C ASN A 282 -25.29 -15.89 1.70
N ALA A 283 -23.97 -15.94 1.48
CA ALA A 283 -23.35 -16.72 0.42
C ALA A 283 -23.20 -18.19 0.84
N SER A 284 -23.32 -19.11 -0.12
CA SER A 284 -22.93 -20.51 0.10
C SER A 284 -21.40 -20.64 0.26
N PRO A 285 -20.89 -21.73 0.86
CA PRO A 285 -19.45 -22.00 0.92
C PRO A 285 -18.77 -21.92 -0.45
N ASP A 286 -19.41 -22.48 -1.48
CA ASP A 286 -18.89 -22.45 -2.86
C ASP A 286 -18.83 -21.04 -3.44
N ALA A 287 -19.87 -20.23 -3.20
CA ALA A 287 -19.90 -18.85 -3.66
C ALA A 287 -18.85 -17.98 -2.95
N ALA A 288 -18.65 -18.18 -1.65
CA ALA A 288 -17.59 -17.51 -0.90
C ALA A 288 -16.19 -17.95 -1.39
N GLY A 289 -16.01 -19.24 -1.66
CA GLY A 289 -14.79 -19.79 -2.27
C GLY A 289 -14.50 -19.19 -3.65
N ALA A 290 -15.52 -19.05 -4.49
CA ALA A 290 -15.37 -18.46 -5.83
C ALA A 290 -14.92 -16.99 -5.78
N VAL A 291 -15.42 -16.20 -4.83
CA VAL A 291 -14.95 -14.81 -4.63
C VAL A 291 -13.47 -14.78 -4.26
N ILE A 292 -13.05 -15.67 -3.36
CA ILE A 292 -11.65 -15.77 -2.94
C ILE A 292 -10.76 -16.22 -4.09
N GLN A 293 -11.15 -17.27 -4.84
CA GLN A 293 -10.41 -17.75 -6.01
C GLN A 293 -10.34 -16.73 -7.15
N GLY A 294 -11.38 -15.92 -7.31
CA GLY A 294 -11.36 -14.80 -8.25
C GLY A 294 -10.32 -13.74 -7.87
N ALA A 295 -10.10 -13.51 -6.59
CA ALA A 295 -9.08 -12.58 -6.08
C ALA A 295 -7.68 -13.23 -5.98
N LEU A 296 -7.61 -14.53 -5.71
CA LEU A 296 -6.39 -15.35 -5.57
C LEU A 296 -6.45 -16.53 -6.54
N PRO A 297 -6.07 -16.36 -7.82
CA PRO A 297 -6.18 -17.42 -8.83
C PRO A 297 -5.35 -18.68 -8.53
N LEU A 298 -4.27 -18.52 -7.74
CA LEU A 298 -3.39 -19.61 -7.33
C LEU A 298 -3.83 -20.28 -6.01
N PHE A 299 -4.86 -19.75 -5.34
CA PHE A 299 -5.37 -20.35 -4.11
C PHE A 299 -6.18 -21.61 -4.42
N HIS A 300 -5.67 -22.74 -3.96
CA HIS A 300 -6.37 -24.03 -4.06
C HIS A 300 -7.16 -24.31 -2.78
N ALA A 301 -8.49 -24.24 -2.89
CA ALA A 301 -9.39 -24.58 -1.80
C ALA A 301 -9.19 -26.05 -1.38
N THR A 302 -8.65 -26.27 -0.17
CA THR A 302 -8.44 -27.61 0.38
C THR A 302 -9.73 -28.18 0.96
N GLN A 303 -9.77 -29.50 1.18
CA GLN A 303 -10.88 -30.13 1.90
C GLN A 303 -11.08 -29.53 3.30
N SER A 304 -9.98 -29.18 3.99
CA SER A 304 -10.02 -28.54 5.31
C SER A 304 -10.68 -27.17 5.25
N PHE A 305 -10.37 -26.36 4.23
CA PHE A 305 -11.00 -25.07 3.98
C PHE A 305 -12.51 -25.22 3.75
N ALA A 306 -12.91 -26.09 2.82
CA ALA A 306 -14.32 -26.32 2.49
C ALA A 306 -15.11 -26.79 3.72
N ARG A 307 -14.56 -27.79 4.43
CA ARG A 307 -15.17 -28.33 5.66
C ARG A 307 -15.30 -27.28 6.77
N ALA A 308 -14.32 -26.40 6.93
CA ALA A 308 -14.38 -25.32 7.91
C ALA A 308 -15.53 -24.35 7.62
N LEU A 309 -15.72 -23.99 6.34
CA LEU A 309 -16.84 -23.14 5.91
C LEU A 309 -18.20 -23.82 6.08
N GLU A 310 -18.32 -25.09 5.72
CA GLU A 310 -19.55 -25.87 5.93
C GLU A 310 -19.94 -25.94 7.41
N LEU A 311 -18.98 -26.30 8.28
CA LEU A 311 -19.20 -26.41 9.72
C LEU A 311 -19.54 -25.06 10.35
N PHE A 312 -18.91 -23.98 9.89
CA PHE A 312 -19.24 -22.62 10.31
C PHE A 312 -20.64 -22.22 9.84
N GLY A 313 -20.95 -22.47 8.57
CA GLY A 313 -22.25 -22.20 7.96
C GLY A 313 -23.39 -22.87 8.70
N ALA A 314 -23.25 -24.15 9.04
CA ALA A 314 -24.27 -24.91 9.77
C ALA A 314 -24.57 -24.37 11.19
N ARG A 315 -23.63 -23.66 11.81
CA ARG A 315 -23.76 -23.15 13.19
C ARG A 315 -24.11 -21.67 13.28
N HIS A 316 -23.71 -20.88 12.30
CA HIS A 316 -23.71 -19.42 12.41
C HIS A 316 -24.31 -18.69 11.20
N CYS A 317 -24.61 -19.40 10.12
CA CYS A 317 -25.36 -18.87 8.99
C CYS A 317 -26.72 -19.57 8.95
N ASN A 318 -27.79 -18.85 8.61
CA ASN A 318 -29.10 -19.47 8.33
C ASN A 318 -29.06 -20.14 6.95
N ALA A 319 -28.15 -21.10 6.75
CA ALA A 319 -28.10 -21.89 5.53
C ALA A 319 -29.11 -23.05 5.68
N ALA A 320 -30.18 -23.04 4.88
CA ALA A 320 -30.98 -24.24 4.67
C ALA A 320 -30.04 -25.36 4.18
N PRO A 321 -30.17 -26.59 4.69
CA PRO A 321 -29.29 -27.68 4.27
C PRO A 321 -29.45 -27.87 2.76
N ALA A 322 -28.33 -27.84 2.03
CA ALA A 322 -28.31 -28.22 0.62
C ALA A 322 -28.81 -29.65 0.52
N ALA A 323 -30.03 -29.82 0.02
CA ALA A 323 -30.57 -31.14 -0.27
C ALA A 323 -29.68 -31.79 -1.33
N ALA A 324 -29.08 -32.92 -0.96
CA ALA A 324 -28.33 -33.77 -1.87
C ALA A 324 -29.23 -34.19 -3.03
N ASP A 325 -28.97 -33.68 -4.23
CA ASP A 325 -29.64 -34.13 -5.45
C ASP A 325 -29.06 -35.49 -5.86
N LYS A 326 -29.54 -36.55 -5.18
CA LYS A 326 -29.39 -37.94 -5.62
C LYS A 326 -30.54 -38.31 -6.54
N THR A 327 -30.67 -37.67 -7.71
CA THR A 327 -31.69 -38.10 -8.70
C THR A 327 -31.40 -37.65 -10.14
N ALA A 328 -30.19 -37.88 -10.66
CA ALA A 328 -29.91 -37.64 -12.08
C ALA A 328 -29.05 -38.71 -12.80
N ALA A 329 -28.65 -39.80 -12.14
CA ALA A 329 -27.74 -40.80 -12.73
C ALA A 329 -28.40 -42.10 -13.22
N GLU A 330 -29.72 -42.33 -13.04
CA GLU A 330 -30.35 -43.63 -13.37
C GLU A 330 -31.49 -43.57 -14.39
N ARG A 331 -31.61 -42.50 -15.18
CA ARG A 331 -32.58 -42.44 -16.29
C ARG A 331 -31.93 -41.91 -17.56
N ARG A 332 -31.04 -42.70 -18.17
CA ARG A 332 -30.65 -42.59 -19.60
C ARG A 332 -29.77 -43.78 -20.02
N MET A 333 -30.30 -44.99 -19.86
CA MET A 333 -29.85 -46.20 -20.56
C MET A 333 -31.11 -46.88 -21.09
N GLY A 334 -31.53 -46.43 -22.27
CA GLY A 334 -32.66 -46.96 -23.03
C GLY A 334 -32.43 -46.52 -24.47
N GLU A 335 -32.19 -47.51 -25.32
CA GLU A 335 -31.68 -47.45 -26.69
C GLU A 335 -32.49 -46.51 -27.63
N PRO A 336 -31.95 -46.27 -28.85
CA PRO A 336 -32.59 -46.99 -29.94
C PRO A 336 -31.62 -47.55 -30.97
N GLY A 337 -31.96 -48.75 -31.44
CA GLY A 337 -31.42 -49.31 -32.65
C GLY A 337 -32.12 -48.82 -33.93
N VAL A 338 -31.31 -48.89 -34.99
CA VAL A 338 -31.56 -49.31 -36.37
C VAL A 338 -32.19 -48.35 -37.41
N ASP A 339 -31.44 -48.26 -38.52
CA ASP A 339 -31.79 -48.05 -39.94
C ASP A 339 -32.22 -46.65 -40.45
N ALA A 340 -31.88 -46.19 -41.66
CA ALA A 340 -30.90 -46.57 -42.68
C ALA A 340 -30.93 -45.48 -43.79
N ALA A 341 -29.80 -45.37 -44.50
CA ALA A 341 -29.66 -45.06 -45.94
C ALA A 341 -29.88 -43.65 -46.54
N GLY A 342 -28.84 -43.23 -47.28
CA GLY A 342 -28.89 -42.38 -48.49
C GLY A 342 -28.40 -40.94 -48.28
N GLY A 343 -27.39 -40.39 -48.96
CA GLY A 343 -26.53 -40.84 -50.06
C GLY A 343 -25.80 -39.64 -50.68
N ALA A 344 -24.60 -39.90 -51.22
CA ALA A 344 -23.90 -39.21 -52.31
C ALA A 344 -23.21 -37.83 -52.12
N GLY A 345 -21.95 -37.75 -52.61
CA GLY A 345 -21.32 -36.55 -53.17
C GLY A 345 -19.92 -36.20 -52.64
N LEU A 346 -18.85 -36.94 -52.96
CA LEU A 346 -17.81 -36.59 -53.95
C LEU A 346 -16.96 -35.31 -53.68
N VAL A 347 -15.73 -35.56 -53.18
CA VAL A 347 -14.37 -34.97 -53.43
C VAL A 347 -14.25 -34.10 -54.72
N PRO A 348 -13.29 -33.14 -54.90
CA PRO A 348 -11.93 -33.25 -54.39
C PRO A 348 -11.07 -32.01 -54.02
N ALA A 349 -9.93 -32.40 -53.44
CA ALA A 349 -8.63 -31.78 -53.17
C ALA A 349 -8.19 -30.53 -53.95
N ALA A 350 -7.40 -29.68 -53.27
CA ALA A 350 -6.13 -29.18 -53.78
C ALA A 350 -5.19 -28.75 -52.63
N THR A 351 -3.98 -29.28 -52.67
CA THR A 351 -2.78 -28.91 -51.92
C THR A 351 -2.08 -27.70 -52.56
N ALA A 352 -1.66 -26.72 -51.74
CA ALA A 352 -0.38 -25.99 -51.82
C ALA A 352 -0.26 -25.08 -50.60
#